data_AF-A0A7W4ZVI9-F1
#
_entry.id   AF-A0A7W4ZVI9-F1
#
_cell.length_a   1.000
_cell.length_b   1.000
_cell.length_c   1.000
_cell.angle_alpha   90.00
_cell.angle_beta   90.00
_cell.angle_gamma   90.00
#
_symmetry.space_group_name_H-M   'P 1'
#
loop_
_entity.id
_entity.type
_entity.pdbx_description
1 polymer ?
#
loop_
_entity_poly.entity_id
_entity_poly.type
_entity_poly.pdbx_seq_one_letter_code
_entity_poly.pdbx_strand_id
1 'polypeptide(L)'
;MTGTMEHRVVHDEHHSVGELVGQAAEQLSLLVRQEVALAKEELAEKGRRAGRGGGLLGAAGAVAYAGFLALAGTGVAALSLVLSVWAAALIVTGVLFVIAAVLGVVGRGQLRRATPPTPEEALGSVKADVEEIRERAHR
;
A
#
# COMPACT_ATOMS: atom_id res chain seq x y z
N MET A 1 3.01 -24.14 -81.76
CA MET A 1 3.08 -24.52 -80.34
C MET A 1 3.12 -23.24 -79.54
N THR A 2 1.95 -22.70 -79.26
CA THR A 2 1.75 -21.36 -78.67
C THR A 2 1.77 -21.51 -77.15
N GLY A 3 2.78 -20.92 -76.49
CA GLY A 3 2.90 -20.91 -75.04
C GLY A 3 2.01 -19.85 -74.43
N THR A 4 1.05 -20.25 -73.60
CA THR A 4 0.33 -19.38 -72.67
C THR A 4 1.17 -19.22 -71.41
N MET A 5 1.85 -18.08 -71.26
CA MET A 5 2.34 -17.63 -69.97
C MET A 5 1.14 -17.16 -69.16
N GLU A 6 0.77 -17.92 -68.12
CA GLU A 6 -0.20 -17.45 -67.15
C GLU A 6 0.37 -16.24 -66.42
N HIS A 7 -0.33 -15.13 -66.60
CA HIS A 7 -0.09 -13.85 -66.00
C HIS A 7 -0.28 -13.96 -64.48
N ARG A 8 0.80 -14.24 -63.74
CA ARG A 8 0.81 -14.09 -62.28
C ARG A 8 0.64 -12.60 -61.99
N VAL A 9 -0.60 -12.17 -61.74
CA VAL A 9 -0.93 -10.82 -61.28
C VAL A 9 -0.28 -10.66 -59.91
N VAL A 10 0.89 -10.01 -59.89
CA VAL A 10 1.43 -9.43 -58.66
C VAL A 10 0.51 -8.26 -58.35
N HIS A 11 -0.36 -8.41 -57.36
CA HIS A 11 -1.05 -7.27 -56.76
C HIS A 11 0.02 -6.41 -56.09
N ASP A 12 0.42 -5.33 -56.76
CA ASP A 12 1.10 -4.21 -56.12
C ASP A 12 0.09 -3.50 -55.21
N GLU A 13 -0.14 -4.07 -54.02
CA GLU A 13 -0.87 -3.40 -52.94
C GLU A 13 -0.02 -2.24 -52.42
N HIS A 14 -0.08 -1.11 -53.12
CA HIS A 14 0.30 0.18 -52.55
C HIS A 14 -0.74 0.51 -51.46
N HIS A 15 -0.52 0.00 -50.24
CA HIS A 15 -1.35 0.35 -49.10
C HIS A 15 -1.43 1.88 -48.99
N SER A 16 -2.65 2.39 -49.01
CA SER A 16 -2.91 3.82 -48.88
C SER A 16 -2.43 4.29 -47.50
N VAL A 17 -1.87 5.49 -47.40
CA VAL A 17 -1.47 6.11 -46.12
C VAL A 17 -2.65 6.13 -45.12
N GLY A 18 -3.89 6.24 -45.62
CA GLY A 18 -5.08 6.16 -44.78
C GLY A 18 -5.34 4.77 -44.19
N GLU A 19 -4.94 3.71 -44.87
CA GLU A 19 -5.07 2.31 -44.44
C GLU A 19 -4.05 1.98 -43.35
N LEU A 20 -2.81 2.45 -43.51
CA LEU A 20 -1.75 2.32 -42.50
C LEU A 20 -2.05 3.09 -41.20
N VAL A 21 -2.63 4.29 -41.32
CA VAL A 21 -3.10 5.07 -40.14
C VAL A 21 -4.24 4.36 -39.44
N GLY A 22 -5.18 3.76 -40.18
CA GLY A 22 -6.25 2.94 -39.63
C GLY A 22 -5.71 1.73 -38.85
N GLN A 23 -4.77 0.99 -39.43
CA GLN A 23 -4.12 -0.15 -38.79
C GLN A 23 -3.32 0.26 -37.53
N ALA A 24 -2.58 1.36 -37.58
CA ALA A 24 -1.83 1.87 -36.43
C ALA A 24 -2.76 2.29 -35.27
N ALA A 25 -3.89 2.94 -35.59
CA ALA A 25 -4.90 3.29 -34.59
C ALA A 25 -5.55 2.04 -33.96
N GLU A 26 -5.81 1.01 -34.76
CA GLU A 26 -6.34 -0.26 -34.30
C GLU A 26 -5.34 -1.03 -33.41
N GLN A 27 -4.07 -1.06 -33.80
CA GLN A 27 -2.98 -1.62 -32.99
C GLN A 27 -2.79 -0.89 -31.66
N LEU A 28 -2.87 0.45 -31.66
CA LEU A 28 -2.79 1.24 -30.43
C LEU A 28 -3.99 0.96 -29.51
N SER A 29 -5.19 0.85 -30.08
CA SER A 29 -6.40 0.47 -29.32
C SER A 29 -6.28 -0.92 -28.69
N LEU A 30 -5.71 -1.88 -29.43
CA LEU A 30 -5.41 -3.23 -28.92
C LEU A 30 -4.38 -3.18 -27.79
N LEU A 31 -3.30 -2.43 -27.96
CA LEU A 31 -2.25 -2.28 -26.94
C LEU A 31 -2.82 -1.68 -25.64
N VAL A 32 -3.59 -0.59 -25.75
CA VAL A 32 -4.22 0.04 -24.57
C VAL A 32 -5.13 -0.96 -23.84
N ARG A 33 -5.92 -1.75 -24.58
CA ARG A 33 -6.78 -2.79 -23.98
C ARG A 33 -5.97 -3.88 -23.27
N GLN A 34 -4.84 -4.29 -23.84
CA GLN A 34 -3.93 -5.26 -23.24
C GLN A 34 -3.31 -4.71 -21.95
N GLU A 35 -2.88 -3.45 -21.95
CA GLU A 35 -2.25 -2.84 -20.79
C GLU A 35 -3.24 -2.60 -19.64
N VAL A 36 -4.49 -2.27 -19.97
CA VAL A 36 -5.56 -2.27 -18.98
C VAL A 36 -5.84 -3.68 -18.44
N ALA A 37 -5.79 -4.72 -19.27
CA ALA A 37 -5.98 -6.09 -18.83
C ALA A 37 -4.85 -6.56 -17.91
N LEU A 38 -3.59 -6.26 -18.28
CA LEU A 38 -2.40 -6.54 -17.49
C LEU A 38 -2.45 -5.80 -16.14
N ALA A 39 -2.75 -4.49 -16.15
CA ALA A 39 -2.87 -3.71 -14.93
C ALA A 39 -3.96 -4.25 -14.00
N LYS A 40 -5.10 -4.71 -14.55
CA LYS A 40 -6.16 -5.35 -13.75
C LYS A 40 -5.67 -6.64 -13.10
N GLU A 41 -4.92 -7.46 -13.82
CA GLU A 41 -4.36 -8.70 -13.29
C GLU A 41 -3.33 -8.42 -12.19
N GLU A 42 -2.40 -7.49 -12.41
CA GLU A 42 -1.40 -7.12 -11.42
C GLU A 42 -2.03 -6.50 -10.17
N LEU A 43 -3.05 -5.64 -10.32
CA LEU A 43 -3.82 -5.10 -9.21
C LEU A 43 -4.59 -6.17 -8.46
N ALA A 44 -5.21 -7.13 -9.16
CA ALA A 44 -5.90 -8.25 -8.53
C ALA A 44 -4.91 -9.13 -7.73
N GLU A 45 -3.72 -9.38 -8.28
CA GLU A 45 -2.71 -10.17 -7.61
C GLU A 45 -2.13 -9.44 -6.39
N LYS A 46 -1.77 -8.15 -6.53
CA LYS A 46 -1.35 -7.30 -5.41
C LYS A 46 -2.43 -7.23 -4.34
N GLY A 47 -3.69 -7.05 -4.73
CA GLY A 47 -4.84 -7.03 -3.83
C GLY A 47 -5.02 -8.35 -3.09
N ARG A 48 -4.86 -9.48 -3.76
CA ARG A 48 -4.95 -10.81 -3.14
C ARG A 48 -3.80 -11.08 -2.17
N ARG A 49 -2.57 -10.69 -2.51
CA ARG A 49 -1.40 -10.82 -1.62
C ARG A 49 -1.55 -9.90 -0.40
N ALA A 50 -1.91 -8.63 -0.62
CA ALA A 50 -2.17 -7.66 0.46
C ALA A 50 -3.33 -8.10 1.35
N GLY A 51 -4.42 -8.60 0.76
CA GLY A 51 -5.60 -9.09 1.48
C GLY A 51 -5.29 -10.32 2.34
N ARG A 52 -4.52 -11.27 1.83
CA ARG A 52 -4.06 -12.43 2.62
C ARG A 52 -3.11 -12.01 3.74
N GLY A 53 -2.12 -11.16 3.44
CA GLY A 53 -1.18 -10.66 4.43
C GLY A 53 -1.89 -9.87 5.53
N GLY A 54 -2.77 -8.95 5.16
CA GLY A 54 -3.61 -8.19 6.09
C GLY A 54 -4.55 -9.09 6.90
N GLY A 55 -5.17 -10.09 6.26
CA GLY A 55 -6.02 -11.06 6.94
C GLY A 55 -5.26 -11.92 7.97
N LEU A 56 -4.08 -12.43 7.61
CA LEU A 56 -3.24 -13.21 8.52
C LEU A 56 -2.73 -12.35 9.69
N LEU A 57 -2.28 -11.12 9.43
CA LEU A 57 -1.86 -10.20 10.48
C LEU A 57 -3.03 -9.82 11.40
N GLY A 58 -4.22 -9.60 10.83
CA GLY A 58 -5.45 -9.37 11.62
C GLY A 58 -5.80 -10.55 12.50
N ALA A 59 -5.77 -11.77 11.96
CA ALA A 59 -6.01 -12.99 12.73
C ALA A 59 -4.96 -13.21 13.82
N ALA A 60 -3.68 -13.01 13.52
CA ALA A 60 -2.60 -13.09 14.49
C ALA A 60 -2.79 -12.07 15.63
N GLY A 61 -3.18 -10.83 15.29
CA GLY A 61 -3.53 -9.80 16.26
C GLY A 61 -4.70 -10.20 17.16
N ALA A 62 -5.77 -10.76 16.58
CA ALA A 62 -6.92 -11.24 17.35
C ALA A 62 -6.56 -12.37 18.31
N VAL A 63 -5.77 -13.35 17.86
CA VAL A 63 -5.29 -14.46 18.71
C VAL A 63 -4.36 -13.94 19.81
N ALA A 64 -3.43 -13.03 19.49
CA ALA A 64 -2.55 -12.41 20.47
C ALA A 64 -3.34 -11.61 21.52
N TYR A 65 -4.39 -10.90 21.11
CA TYR A 65 -5.27 -10.19 22.04
C TYR A 65 -6.02 -11.14 22.97
N ALA A 66 -6.59 -12.23 22.45
CA ALA A 66 -7.22 -13.25 23.28
C ALA A 66 -6.22 -13.89 24.27
N GLY A 67 -5.02 -14.21 23.81
CA GLY A 67 -3.93 -14.72 24.65
C GLY A 67 -3.50 -13.73 25.74
N PHE A 68 -3.48 -12.42 25.43
CA PHE A 68 -3.18 -11.38 26.41
C PHE A 68 -4.25 -11.28 27.51
N LEU A 69 -5.53 -11.39 27.16
CA LEU A 69 -6.62 -11.45 28.15
C LEU A 69 -6.52 -12.71 29.03
N ALA A 70 -6.23 -13.86 28.41
CA ALA A 70 -6.01 -15.11 29.16
C ALA A 70 -4.82 -14.98 30.11
N LEU A 71 -3.72 -14.38 29.66
CA LEU A 71 -2.52 -14.14 30.47
C LEU A 71 -2.80 -13.20 31.65
N ALA A 72 -3.60 -12.15 31.45
CA ALA A 72 -4.07 -11.30 32.54
C ALA A 72 -4.84 -12.11 33.59
N GLY A 73 -5.77 -12.96 33.14
CA GLY A 73 -6.50 -13.89 34.02
C GLY A 73 -5.57 -14.86 34.75
N THR A 74 -4.56 -15.42 34.07
CA THR A 74 -3.53 -16.27 34.69
C THR A 74 -2.75 -15.50 35.76
N GLY A 75 -2.39 -14.24 35.52
CA GLY A 75 -1.72 -13.39 36.50
C GLY A 75 -2.57 -13.16 37.74
N VAL A 76 -3.87 -12.90 37.56
CA VAL A 76 -4.80 -12.75 38.69
C VAL A 76 -4.92 -14.06 39.47
N ALA A 77 -5.09 -15.19 38.78
CA ALA A 77 -5.18 -16.50 39.41
C ALA A 77 -3.91 -16.84 40.20
N ALA A 78 -2.73 -16.61 39.62
CA ALA A 78 -1.45 -16.87 40.28
C ALA A 78 -1.26 -15.99 41.53
N LEU A 79 -1.55 -14.69 41.45
CA LEU A 79 -1.44 -13.80 42.60
C LEU A 79 -2.50 -14.11 43.66
N SER A 80 -3.66 -14.62 43.27
CA SER A 80 -4.73 -15.00 44.21
C SER A 80 -4.37 -16.20 45.10
N LEU A 81 -3.28 -16.91 44.79
CA LEU A 81 -2.75 -17.96 45.66
C LEU A 81 -2.17 -17.41 46.98
N VAL A 82 -1.76 -16.13 46.98
CA VAL A 82 -1.12 -15.47 48.13
C VAL A 82 -1.81 -14.17 48.55
N LEU A 83 -2.70 -13.63 47.72
CA LEU A 83 -3.46 -12.40 47.95
C LEU A 83 -4.97 -12.65 47.79
N SER A 84 -5.81 -11.75 48.30
CA SER A 84 -7.23 -11.76 47.98
C SER A 84 -7.45 -11.49 46.48
N VAL A 85 -8.50 -12.09 45.91
CA VAL A 85 -8.82 -11.98 44.48
C VAL A 85 -8.94 -10.51 44.03
N TRP A 86 -9.54 -9.65 44.85
CA TRP A 86 -9.70 -8.23 44.51
C TRP A 86 -8.36 -7.50 44.46
N ALA A 87 -7.42 -7.79 45.37
CA ALA A 87 -6.10 -7.18 45.39
C ALA A 87 -5.24 -7.66 44.21
N ALA A 88 -5.28 -8.96 43.92
CA ALA A 88 -4.64 -9.54 42.74
C ALA A 88 -5.15 -8.89 41.43
N ALA A 89 -6.47 -8.75 41.29
CA ALA A 89 -7.09 -8.11 40.13
C ALA A 89 -6.66 -6.66 39.95
N LEU A 90 -6.61 -5.87 41.04
CA LEU A 90 -6.16 -4.47 40.98
C LEU A 90 -4.68 -4.37 40.59
N ILE A 91 -3.81 -5.23 41.11
CA ILE A 91 -2.38 -5.23 40.77
C ILE A 91 -2.18 -5.52 39.29
N VAL A 92 -2.79 -6.60 38.77
CA VAL A 92 -2.67 -6.96 37.35
C VAL A 92 -3.22 -5.85 36.48
N THR A 93 -4.40 -5.31 36.82
CA THR A 93 -5.01 -4.19 36.10
C THR A 93 -4.07 -2.97 36.07
N GLY A 94 -3.49 -2.60 37.20
CA GLY A 94 -2.52 -1.51 37.29
C GLY A 94 -1.30 -1.72 36.39
N VAL A 95 -0.73 -2.93 36.38
CA VAL A 95 0.39 -3.28 35.48
C VAL A 95 -0.02 -3.15 34.01
N LEU A 96 -1.20 -3.63 33.63
CA LEU A 96 -1.71 -3.51 32.26
C LEU A 96 -1.91 -2.05 31.84
N PHE A 97 -2.40 -1.19 32.74
CA PHE A 97 -2.51 0.25 32.48
C PHE A 97 -1.15 0.91 32.27
N VAL A 98 -0.13 0.53 33.04
CA VAL A 98 1.25 1.03 32.84
C VAL A 98 1.77 0.59 31.47
N ILE A 99 1.60 -0.68 31.10
CA ILE A 99 1.98 -1.19 29.77
C ILE A 99 1.25 -0.41 28.67
N ALA A 100 -0.07 -0.20 28.82
CA ALA A 100 -0.87 0.55 27.85
C ALA A 100 -0.42 2.01 27.72
N ALA A 101 -0.07 2.66 28.83
CA ALA A 101 0.45 4.03 28.81
C ALA A 101 1.79 4.11 28.06
N VAL A 102 2.72 3.18 28.32
CA VAL A 102 4.01 3.11 27.63
C VAL A 102 3.81 2.87 26.13
N LEU A 103 3.00 1.87 25.77
CA LEU A 103 2.70 1.58 24.36
C LEU A 103 2.00 2.77 23.68
N GLY A 104 1.11 3.47 24.36
CA GLY A 104 0.45 4.67 23.85
C GLY A 104 1.42 5.81 23.57
N VAL A 105 2.36 6.08 24.48
CA VAL A 105 3.39 7.12 24.29
C VAL A 105 4.35 6.75 23.16
N VAL A 106 4.84 5.50 23.13
CA VAL A 106 5.75 5.02 22.08
C VAL A 106 5.05 5.02 20.72
N GLY A 107 3.82 4.51 20.65
CA GLY A 107 3.00 4.47 19.44
C GLY A 107 2.73 5.87 18.91
N ARG A 108 2.38 6.82 19.78
CA ARG A 108 2.23 8.24 19.40
C ARG A 108 3.54 8.80 18.85
N GLY A 109 4.68 8.50 19.46
CA GLY A 109 5.99 8.95 18.98
C GLY A 109 6.32 8.42 17.58
N GLN A 110 6.05 7.14 17.34
CA GLN A 110 6.25 6.51 16.03
C GLN A 110 5.32 7.09 14.97
N LEU A 111 4.04 7.33 15.31
CA LEU A 111 3.08 7.93 14.38
C LEU A 111 3.48 9.36 14.00
N ARG A 112 3.96 10.17 14.96
CA ARG A 112 4.48 11.52 14.69
C ARG A 112 5.70 11.52 13.77
N ARG A 113 6.53 10.47 13.79
CA ARG A 113 7.69 10.32 12.90
C ARG A 113 7.32 9.80 11.50
N ALA A 114 6.25 9.02 11.41
CA ALA A 114 5.79 8.41 10.16
C ALA A 114 4.79 9.29 9.39
N THR A 115 4.24 10.33 10.04
CA THR A 115 3.33 11.28 9.38
C THR A 115 4.17 12.33 8.63
N PRO A 116 3.89 12.61 7.34
CA PRO A 116 4.51 13.73 6.64
C PRO A 116 4.30 15.04 7.42
N PRO A 117 5.21 16.03 7.27
CA PRO A 117 5.07 17.33 7.94
C PRO A 117 3.65 17.87 7.70
N THR A 118 3.06 18.47 8.73
CA THR A 118 1.73 19.05 8.58
C THR A 118 1.76 20.11 7.46
N PRO A 119 0.64 20.38 6.77
CA PRO A 119 0.62 21.37 5.69
C PRO A 119 1.21 22.73 6.10
N GLU A 120 1.10 23.11 7.38
CA GLU A 120 1.70 24.33 7.94
C GLU A 120 3.24 24.28 7.95
N GLU A 121 3.82 23.15 8.34
CA GLU A 121 5.27 22.91 8.31
C GLU A 121 5.80 22.85 6.86
N ALA A 122 5.05 22.23 5.95
CA ALA A 122 5.38 22.17 4.53
C ALA A 122 5.29 23.55 3.84
N LEU A 123 4.30 24.38 4.19
CA LEU A 123 4.19 25.76 3.71
C LEU A 123 5.30 26.65 4.27
N GLY A 124 5.72 26.40 5.51
CA GLY A 124 6.86 27.07 6.14
C GLY A 124 8.19 26.74 5.47
N SER A 125 8.44 25.47 5.15
CA SER A 125 9.67 25.06 4.45
C SER A 125 9.72 25.61 3.03
N VAL A 126 8.60 25.60 2.29
CA VAL A 126 8.53 26.20 0.95
C VAL A 126 8.76 27.71 1.00
N LYS A 127 8.23 28.43 2.00
CA LYS A 127 8.53 29.87 2.17
C LYS A 127 10.00 30.11 2.46
N ALA A 128 10.62 29.31 3.33
CA ALA A 128 12.03 29.41 3.65
C ALA A 128 12.92 29.15 2.42
N ASP A 129 12.59 28.12 1.63
CA ASP A 129 13.30 27.79 0.39
C ASP A 129 13.19 28.94 -0.63
N VAL A 130 12.03 29.60 -0.73
CA VAL A 130 11.83 30.76 -1.62
C VAL A 130 12.61 31.99 -1.14
N GLU A 131 12.66 32.23 0.17
CA GLU A 131 13.43 33.34 0.77
C GLU A 131 14.93 33.16 0.51
N GLU A 132 15.45 31.93 0.66
CA GLU A 132 16.85 31.59 0.40
C GLU A 132 17.22 31.77 -1.08
N ILE A 133 16.35 31.34 -2.01
CA ILE A 133 16.56 31.55 -3.44
C ILE A 133 16.55 33.05 -3.78
N ARG A 134 15.67 33.84 -3.16
CA ARG A 134 15.58 35.28 -3.37
C ARG A 134 16.80 36.02 -2.85
N GLU A 135 17.35 35.61 -1.70
CA GLU A 135 18.58 36.18 -1.15
C GLU A 135 19.79 35.86 -2.03
N ARG A 136 19.87 34.64 -2.58
CA ARG A 136 20.94 34.24 -3.52
C ARG A 136 20.86 34.95 -4.87
N ALA A 137 19.67 35.37 -5.30
CA ALA A 137 19.48 36.10 -6.56
C ALA A 137 19.73 37.62 -6.46
N HIS A 138 19.87 38.16 -5.25
CA HIS A 138 20.15 39.57 -4.99
C HIS A 138 21.61 39.87 -4.63
N ARG A 139 22.49 38.86 -4.57
CA ARG A 139 23.96 39.04 -4.56
C ARG A 139 24.52 38.88 -5.96
#